data_AF-A0A821EPD3-F1
#
_entry.id   AF-A0A821EPD3-F1
#
_cell.length_a   1.000
_cell.length_b   1.000
_cell.length_c   1.000
_cell.angle_alpha   90.00
_cell.angle_beta   90.00
_cell.angle_gamma   90.00
#
_symmetry.space_group_name_H-M   'P 1'
#
loop_
_entity.id
_entity.type
_entity.pdbx_description
1 polymer ?
#
loop_
_entity_poly.entity_id
_entity_poly.type
_entity_poly.pdbx_seq_one_letter_code
_entity_poly.pdbx_strand_id
1 'polypeptide(L)'
;MRKQACSLYFITLSIINLIYSPTILVVSLLSDGYQIKLNIRSLIACNLITYFGTLLSALSLYFIVFASINRWCASSSNTQRRNLSNVRTTKWLIFMIIIFFSLLFIISLVTTGLNTDNTTNCGIQGNEVFVQVYSIFQFILFSCLPSFLMLLFGCMTIYNIQPYRRMALTLSNNRRTENQLIRMLLVQVGVQLLLILPLSAVNLLLSFPNIYQPTANFYSCYFICRVIFHMSIATPFF
;
A
#
# COMPACT_ATOMS: atom_id res chain seq x y z
N MET A 1 -12.45 -4.51 26.90
CA MET A 1 -11.65 -3.42 26.28
C MET A 1 -10.84 -3.96 25.09
N ARG A 2 -11.41 -3.99 23.88
CA ARG A 2 -10.79 -4.55 22.65
C ARG A 2 -10.53 -3.55 21.52
N LYS A 3 -10.88 -2.29 21.75
CA LYS A 3 -10.77 -1.20 20.77
C LYS A 3 -9.32 -0.76 20.48
N GLN A 4 -8.31 -1.27 21.18
CA GLN A 4 -6.94 -0.74 21.09
C GLN A 4 -6.07 -1.37 19.99
N ALA A 5 -6.22 -2.66 19.65
CA ALA A 5 -5.32 -3.32 18.70
C ALA A 5 -5.51 -2.89 17.24
N CYS A 6 -6.75 -2.91 16.73
CA CYS A 6 -7.03 -2.46 15.36
C CYS A 6 -6.80 -0.95 15.18
N SER A 7 -7.13 -0.16 16.20
CA SER A 7 -6.86 1.29 16.21
C SER A 7 -5.36 1.58 16.08
N LEU A 8 -4.50 0.77 16.69
CA LEU A 8 -3.05 0.94 16.60
C LEU A 8 -2.55 0.82 15.16
N TYR A 9 -3.04 -0.16 14.39
CA TYR A 9 -2.69 -0.27 12.95
C TYR A 9 -3.11 0.96 12.16
N PHE A 10 -4.29 1.52 12.44
CA PHE A 10 -4.77 2.73 11.77
C PHE A 10 -4.01 3.99 12.17
N ILE A 11 -3.60 4.10 13.43
CA ILE A 11 -2.76 5.20 13.90
C ILE A 11 -1.39 5.13 13.21
N THR A 12 -0.76 3.95 13.20
CA THR A 12 0.53 3.76 12.51
C THR A 12 0.40 4.03 11.00
N LEU A 13 -0.67 3.57 10.37
CA LEU A 13 -1.00 3.88 8.98
C LEU A 13 -1.12 5.38 8.74
N SER A 14 -1.81 6.10 9.61
CA SER A 14 -2.00 7.55 9.50
C SER A 14 -0.69 8.30 9.61
N ILE A 15 0.19 7.89 10.54
CA ILE A 15 1.54 8.47 10.68
C ILE A 15 2.36 8.25 9.40
N ILE A 16 2.32 7.04 8.84
CA ILE A 16 3.05 6.70 7.60
C ILE A 16 2.53 7.50 6.41
N ASN A 17 1.21 7.60 6.25
CA ASN A 17 0.61 8.38 5.17
C ASN A 17 0.90 9.87 5.33
N LEU A 18 0.97 10.38 6.57
CA LEU A 18 1.36 11.76 6.86
C LEU A 18 2.82 12.05 6.50
N ILE A 19 3.72 11.06 6.60
CA ILE A 19 5.12 11.21 6.18
C ILE A 19 5.24 11.06 4.66
N TYR A 20 4.54 10.10 4.07
CA TYR A 20 4.58 9.79 2.65
C TYR A 20 4.00 10.91 1.78
N SER A 21 2.83 11.43 2.15
CA SER A 21 2.10 12.43 1.36
C SER A 21 2.94 13.68 1.07
N PRO A 22 3.48 14.42 2.06
CA PRO A 22 4.26 15.61 1.76
C PRO A 22 5.58 15.28 1.05
N THR A 23 6.23 14.16 1.36
CA THR A 23 7.53 13.84 0.75
C THR A 23 7.39 13.51 -0.74
N ILE A 24 6.47 12.61 -1.09
CA ILE A 24 6.30 12.17 -2.49
C ILE A 24 5.48 13.17 -3.31
N LEU A 25 4.46 13.81 -2.73
CA LEU A 25 3.62 14.76 -3.45
C LEU A 25 4.40 16.04 -3.77
N VAL A 26 5.21 16.55 -2.83
CA VAL A 26 6.09 17.70 -3.11
C VAL A 26 7.11 17.36 -4.20
N VAL A 27 7.77 16.20 -4.11
CA VAL A 27 8.73 15.77 -5.14
C VAL A 27 8.06 15.63 -6.51
N SER A 28 6.87 15.03 -6.56
CA SER A 28 6.12 14.85 -7.82
C SER A 28 5.65 16.18 -8.38
N LEU A 29 5.12 17.08 -7.54
CA LEU A 29 4.67 18.41 -7.94
C LEU A 29 5.82 19.27 -8.47
N LEU A 30 7.00 19.23 -7.83
CA LEU A 30 8.18 19.95 -8.30
C LEU A 30 8.70 19.39 -9.62
N SER A 31 8.73 18.06 -9.76
CA SER A 31 9.20 17.39 -10.97
C SER A 31 8.27 17.64 -12.16
N ASP A 32 6.96 17.44 -12.00
CA ASP A 32 6.00 17.51 -13.10
C ASP A 32 5.49 18.93 -13.35
N GLY A 33 5.21 19.68 -12.29
CA GLY A 33 4.62 21.02 -12.36
C GLY A 33 5.63 22.14 -12.64
N TYR A 34 6.84 22.02 -12.09
CA TYR A 34 7.88 23.04 -12.21
C TYR A 34 9.10 22.60 -13.04
N GLN A 35 9.12 21.37 -13.55
CA GLN A 35 10.28 20.77 -14.24
C GLN A 35 11.56 20.75 -13.39
N ILE A 36 11.45 20.94 -12.06
CA ILE A 36 12.57 20.89 -11.11
C ILE A 36 12.69 19.46 -10.62
N LYS A 37 13.54 18.68 -11.30
CA LYS A 37 13.72 17.27 -10.98
C LYS A 37 14.72 17.07 -9.83
N LEU A 38 14.23 17.19 -8.59
CA LEU A 38 15.00 16.94 -7.36
C LEU A 38 15.66 15.54 -7.34
N ASN A 39 14.98 14.55 -7.90
CA ASN A 39 15.45 13.16 -7.96
C ASN A 39 16.71 12.98 -8.83
N ILE A 40 17.04 13.92 -9.70
CA ILE A 40 18.20 13.82 -10.61
C ILE A 40 19.38 14.64 -10.11
N ARG A 41 19.13 15.59 -9.20
CA ARG A 41 20.16 16.48 -8.69
C ARG A 41 21.25 15.75 -7.90
N SER A 42 20.92 14.61 -7.30
CA SER A 42 21.87 13.76 -6.58
C SER A 42 21.46 12.30 -6.66
N LEU A 43 22.43 11.42 -6.89
CA LEU A 43 22.25 9.96 -6.83
C LEU A 43 21.72 9.52 -5.46
N ILE A 44 22.18 10.16 -4.38
CA ILE A 44 21.74 9.85 -3.02
C ILE A 44 20.26 10.22 -2.86
N ALA A 45 19.83 11.36 -3.41
CA ALA A 45 18.43 11.78 -3.35
C ALA A 45 17.52 10.83 -4.14
N CYS A 46 17.94 10.43 -5.35
CA CYS A 46 17.26 9.43 -6.17
C CYS A 46 16.99 8.13 -5.40
N ASN A 47 18.03 7.58 -4.78
CA ASN A 47 17.96 6.29 -4.10
C ASN A 47 17.10 6.38 -2.84
N LEU A 48 17.27 7.43 -2.02
CA LEU A 48 16.49 7.63 -0.80
C LEU A 48 15.00 7.86 -1.10
N ILE A 49 14.68 8.72 -2.06
CA ILE A 49 13.29 9.05 -2.40
C ILE A 49 12.58 7.80 -2.95
N THR A 50 13.24 7.05 -3.84
CA THR A 50 12.69 5.81 -4.39
C THR A 50 12.51 4.75 -3.31
N TYR A 51 13.51 4.56 -2.44
CA TYR A 51 13.45 3.60 -1.35
C TYR A 51 12.32 3.93 -0.35
N PHE A 52 12.30 5.16 0.18
CA PHE A 52 11.27 5.58 1.15
C PHE A 52 9.89 5.61 0.51
N GLY A 53 9.76 6.05 -0.74
CA GLY A 53 8.49 6.02 -1.46
C GLY A 53 7.93 4.61 -1.59
N THR A 54 8.76 3.65 -1.98
CA THR A 54 8.37 2.24 -2.13
C THR A 54 8.04 1.61 -0.77
N LEU A 55 8.91 1.82 0.23
CA LEU A 55 8.74 1.27 1.58
C LEU A 55 7.47 1.79 2.26
N LEU A 56 7.26 3.11 2.29
CA LEU A 56 6.11 3.72 2.96
C LEU A 56 4.79 3.35 2.27
N SER A 57 4.77 3.29 0.93
CA SER A 57 3.61 2.82 0.16
C SER A 57 3.26 1.38 0.53
N ALA A 58 4.26 0.49 0.59
CA ALA A 58 4.04 -0.90 0.95
C ALA A 58 3.51 -1.03 2.38
N LEU A 59 4.16 -0.37 3.33
CA LEU A 59 3.76 -0.41 4.73
C LEU A 59 2.32 0.05 4.89
N SER A 60 1.93 1.13 4.20
CA SER A 60 0.55 1.62 4.19
C SER A 60 -0.44 0.53 3.79
N LEU A 61 -0.21 -0.12 2.64
CA LEU A 61 -1.05 -1.20 2.12
C LEU A 61 -1.13 -2.40 3.06
N TYR A 62 0.02 -2.87 3.55
CA TYR A 62 0.06 -4.05 4.39
C TYR A 62 -0.51 -3.80 5.79
N PHE A 63 -0.43 -2.58 6.34
CA PHE A 63 -1.11 -2.29 7.61
C PHE A 63 -2.62 -2.42 7.53
N ILE A 64 -3.22 -2.15 6.38
CA ILE A 64 -4.65 -2.38 6.14
C ILE A 64 -4.96 -3.89 6.06
N VAL A 65 -4.09 -4.65 5.38
CA VAL A 65 -4.17 -6.12 5.34
C VAL A 65 -4.10 -6.70 6.74
N PHE A 66 -3.12 -6.30 7.55
CA PHE A 66 -2.96 -6.76 8.93
C PHE A 66 -4.10 -6.29 9.84
N ALA A 67 -4.64 -5.09 9.63
CA ALA A 67 -5.85 -4.66 10.31
C ALA A 67 -7.05 -5.59 9.98
N SER A 68 -7.17 -6.04 8.73
CA SER A 68 -8.19 -6.98 8.28
C SER A 68 -8.02 -8.36 8.92
N ILE A 69 -6.79 -8.89 8.93
CA ILE A 69 -6.43 -10.14 9.62
C ILE A 69 -6.77 -10.05 11.11
N ASN A 70 -6.37 -8.96 11.75
CA ASN A 70 -6.61 -8.76 13.17
C ASN A 70 -8.11 -8.75 13.50
N ARG A 71 -8.94 -8.15 12.63
CA ARG A 71 -10.40 -8.21 12.79
C ARG A 71 -10.97 -9.60 12.59
N TRP A 72 -10.49 -10.33 11.59
CA TRP A 72 -10.88 -11.72 11.42
C TRP A 72 -10.57 -12.54 12.69
N CYS A 73 -9.35 -12.43 13.22
CA CYS A 73 -8.95 -13.05 14.49
C CYS A 73 -9.85 -12.62 15.67
N ALA A 74 -10.21 -11.35 15.75
CA ALA A 74 -11.09 -10.82 16.80
C ALA A 74 -12.55 -11.33 16.69
N SER A 75 -13.03 -11.56 15.46
CA SER A 75 -14.37 -12.07 15.14
C SER A 75 -14.51 -13.59 15.31
N SER A 76 -13.39 -14.32 15.36
CA SER A 76 -13.37 -15.78 15.53
C SER A 76 -13.89 -16.21 16.90
N SER A 77 -14.64 -17.32 16.93
CA SER A 77 -15.16 -17.96 18.14
C SER A 77 -14.05 -18.56 19.01
N ASN A 78 -12.97 -19.05 18.40
CA ASN A 78 -11.85 -19.68 19.09
C ASN A 78 -11.05 -18.68 19.95
N THR A 79 -10.92 -18.96 21.24
CA THR A 79 -10.22 -18.13 22.23
C THR A 79 -8.73 -17.92 21.93
N GLN A 80 -8.04 -18.92 21.36
CA GLN A 80 -6.63 -18.80 20.98
C GLN A 80 -6.44 -17.78 19.85
N ARG A 81 -7.26 -17.86 18.80
CA ARG A 81 -7.24 -16.89 17.69
C ARG A 81 -7.62 -15.49 18.17
N ARG A 82 -8.56 -15.42 19.11
CA ARG A 82 -8.99 -14.18 19.77
C ARG A 82 -7.88 -13.51 20.59
N ASN A 83 -6.94 -14.30 21.12
CA ASN A 83 -5.81 -13.81 21.91
C ASN A 83 -4.69 -13.19 21.05
N LEU A 84 -4.60 -13.54 19.76
CA LEU A 84 -3.67 -12.90 18.82
C LEU A 84 -3.97 -11.40 18.63
N SER A 85 -5.21 -10.97 18.82
CA SER A 85 -5.62 -9.56 18.77
C SER A 85 -5.23 -8.75 20.03
N ASN A 86 -4.26 -9.22 20.81
CA ASN A 86 -3.77 -8.48 21.96
C ASN A 86 -2.87 -7.30 21.54
N VAL A 87 -2.90 -6.21 22.29
CA VAL A 87 -2.16 -4.97 21.98
C VAL A 87 -0.65 -5.20 22.02
N ARG A 88 -0.16 -6.04 22.95
CA ARG A 88 1.26 -6.39 23.04
C ARG A 88 1.74 -7.13 21.79
N THR A 89 0.99 -8.15 21.37
CA THR A 89 1.26 -8.90 20.14
C THR A 89 1.18 -8.00 18.91
N THR A 90 0.19 -7.10 18.86
CA THR A 90 0.03 -6.15 17.77
C THR A 90 1.24 -5.22 17.63
N LYS A 91 1.75 -4.66 18.73
CA LYS A 91 2.96 -3.82 18.71
C LYS A 91 4.16 -4.58 18.16
N TRP A 92 4.35 -5.83 18.60
CA TRP A 92 5.45 -6.66 18.13
C TRP A 92 5.30 -7.01 16.65
N LEU A 93 4.09 -7.33 16.20
CA LEU A 93 3.79 -7.56 14.78
C LEU A 93 4.07 -6.33 13.93
N ILE A 94 3.62 -5.13 14.35
CA ILE A 94 3.91 -3.88 13.63
C ILE A 94 5.42 -3.68 13.46
N PHE A 95 6.20 -3.88 14.53
CA PHE A 95 7.65 -3.76 14.49
C PHE A 95 8.29 -4.77 13.53
N MET A 96 7.87 -6.04 13.58
CA MET A 96 8.37 -7.09 12.69
C MET A 96 8.02 -6.82 11.22
N ILE A 97 6.83 -6.29 10.94
CA ILE A 97 6.39 -5.90 9.59
C ILE A 97 7.29 -4.78 9.04
N ILE A 98 7.57 -3.76 9.85
CA ILE A 98 8.44 -2.64 9.44
C ILE A 98 9.82 -3.15 9.10
N ILE A 99 10.42 -3.98 9.95
CA ILE A 99 11.75 -4.57 9.70
C ILE A 99 11.73 -5.43 8.45
N PHE A 100 10.76 -6.32 8.32
CA PHE A 100 10.66 -7.23 7.19
C PHE A 100 10.58 -6.48 5.86
N PHE A 101 9.69 -5.48 5.74
CA PHE A 101 9.60 -4.69 4.50
C PHE A 101 10.80 -3.78 4.28
N SER A 102 11.42 -3.25 5.34
CA SER A 102 12.66 -2.47 5.20
C SER A 102 13.79 -3.32 4.60
N LEU A 103 13.94 -4.56 5.07
CA LEU A 103 14.91 -5.51 4.51
C LEU A 103 14.53 -5.93 3.10
N LEU A 104 13.24 -6.18 2.83
CA LEU A 104 12.78 -6.60 1.51
C LEU A 104 13.07 -5.54 0.43
N PHE A 105 12.85 -4.26 0.75
CA PHE A 105 13.05 -3.17 -0.20
C PHE A 105 14.46 -2.59 -0.21
N ILE A 106 15.40 -3.13 0.58
CA ILE A 106 16.81 -2.70 0.55
C ILE A 106 17.42 -2.85 -0.84
N ILE A 107 16.97 -3.87 -1.60
CA ILE A 107 17.39 -4.08 -2.98
C ILE A 107 17.10 -2.86 -3.86
N SER A 108 15.98 -2.16 -3.63
CA SER A 108 15.61 -0.94 -4.35
C SER A 108 16.56 0.21 -4.03
N LEU A 109 17.09 0.30 -2.80
CA LEU A 109 18.07 1.31 -2.43
C LEU A 109 19.39 1.14 -3.19
N VAL A 110 19.81 -0.12 -3.41
CA VAL A 110 21.08 -0.46 -4.05
C VAL A 110 21.00 -0.43 -5.57
N THR A 111 19.87 -0.88 -6.13
CA THR A 111 19.70 -1.04 -7.59
C THR A 111 19.16 0.22 -8.27
N THR A 112 18.70 1.21 -7.52
CA THR A 112 18.29 2.49 -8.12
C THR A 112 19.51 3.31 -8.50
N GLY A 113 19.47 3.94 -9.67
CA GLY A 113 20.50 4.87 -10.12
C GLY A 113 19.99 5.86 -11.18
N LEU A 114 20.90 6.71 -11.63
CA LEU A 114 20.63 7.74 -12.65
C LEU A 114 20.91 7.17 -14.05
N ASN A 115 19.88 7.05 -14.89
CA ASN A 115 20.07 6.66 -16.28
C ASN A 115 20.58 7.86 -17.10
N THR A 116 21.72 7.72 -17.76
CA THR A 116 22.40 8.77 -18.53
C THR A 116 21.99 8.85 -20.00
N ASP A 117 21.29 7.84 -20.52
CA ASP A 117 21.27 7.57 -21.97
C ASP A 117 20.14 8.24 -22.78
N ASN A 118 19.54 9.34 -22.30
CA ASN A 118 18.85 10.40 -23.10
C ASN A 118 17.80 11.19 -22.31
N THR A 119 17.34 10.67 -21.19
CA THR A 119 16.56 11.44 -20.21
C THR A 119 17.16 11.12 -18.87
N THR A 120 17.81 12.10 -18.23
CA THR A 120 18.18 11.98 -16.83
C THR A 120 16.88 11.65 -16.10
N ASN A 121 16.75 10.41 -15.65
CA ASN A 121 15.60 9.88 -14.96
C ASN A 121 16.14 8.94 -13.89
N CYS A 122 15.53 9.02 -12.71
CA CYS A 122 15.83 8.15 -11.58
C CYS A 122 15.03 6.85 -11.76
N GLY A 123 15.72 5.72 -11.83
CA GLY A 123 15.10 4.44 -12.12
C GLY A 123 15.94 3.26 -11.68
N ILE A 124 15.37 2.07 -11.78
CA ILE A 124 16.08 0.83 -11.43
C ILE A 124 17.08 0.52 -12.54
N GLN A 125 18.33 0.34 -12.15
CA GLN A 125 19.42 -0.03 -13.02
C GLN A 125 19.70 -1.53 -12.89
N GLY A 126 19.90 -2.17 -14.04
CA GLY A 126 20.22 -3.58 -14.13
C GLY A 126 19.97 -4.11 -15.53
N ASN A 127 20.28 -5.40 -15.74
CA ASN A 127 19.92 -6.08 -16.98
C ASN A 127 18.40 -6.01 -17.19
N GLU A 128 17.95 -5.95 -18.45
CA GLU A 128 16.52 -5.88 -18.81
C GLU A 128 15.69 -6.96 -18.10
N VAL A 129 16.22 -8.19 -18.05
CA VAL A 129 15.59 -9.32 -17.34
C VAL A 129 15.41 -9.04 -15.85
N PHE A 130 16.40 -8.43 -15.19
CA PHE A 130 16.31 -8.08 -13.78
C PHE A 130 15.23 -7.03 -13.53
N VAL A 131 15.18 -5.99 -14.36
CA VAL A 131 14.17 -4.92 -14.26
C VAL A 131 12.76 -5.49 -14.46
N GLN A 132 12.58 -6.42 -15.41
CA GLN A 132 11.30 -7.08 -15.65
C GLN A 132 10.88 -7.97 -14.49
N VAL A 133 11.76 -8.83 -13.98
CA VAL A 133 11.48 -9.71 -12.83
C VAL A 133 11.14 -8.88 -11.60
N TYR A 134 11.90 -7.81 -11.34
CA TYR A 134 11.63 -6.90 -10.23
C TYR A 134 10.28 -6.18 -10.40
N SER A 135 9.92 -5.76 -11.61
CA SER A 135 8.63 -5.13 -11.90
C SER A 135 7.46 -6.10 -11.68
N ILE A 136 7.60 -7.37 -12.08
CA ILE A 136 6.61 -8.42 -11.81
C ILE A 136 6.47 -8.64 -10.29
N PHE A 137 7.59 -8.75 -9.59
CA PHE A 137 7.62 -8.93 -8.14
C PHE A 137 6.92 -7.76 -7.41
N GLN A 138 7.20 -6.53 -7.81
CA GLN A 138 6.52 -5.32 -7.32
C GLN A 138 5.02 -5.36 -7.62
N PHE A 139 4.62 -5.70 -8.84
CA PHE A 139 3.22 -5.82 -9.21
C PHE A 139 2.46 -6.82 -8.32
N ILE A 140 3.05 -7.99 -8.09
CA ILE A 140 2.46 -9.03 -7.23
C ILE A 140 2.34 -8.53 -5.78
N LEU A 141 3.39 -7.93 -5.23
CA LEU A 141 3.40 -7.48 -3.84
C LEU A 141 2.53 -6.25 -3.57
N PHE A 142 2.42 -5.31 -4.50
CA PHE A 142 1.66 -4.06 -4.27
C PHE A 142 0.21 -4.15 -4.72
N SER A 143 -0.09 -5.01 -5.70
CA SER A 143 -1.41 -5.07 -6.33
C SER A 143 -2.13 -6.36 -6.00
N CYS A 144 -1.57 -7.51 -6.39
CA CYS A 144 -2.27 -8.79 -6.30
C CYS A 144 -2.40 -9.30 -4.86
N LEU A 145 -1.28 -9.38 -4.13
CA LEU A 145 -1.25 -9.98 -2.80
C LEU A 145 -2.08 -9.21 -1.77
N PRO A 146 -1.94 -7.87 -1.60
CA PRO A 146 -2.73 -7.14 -0.63
C PRO A 146 -4.22 -7.18 -0.97
N SER A 147 -4.59 -7.06 -2.25
CA SER A 147 -5.99 -7.15 -2.68
C SER A 147 -6.60 -8.52 -2.37
N PHE A 148 -5.88 -9.61 -2.69
CA PHE A 148 -6.32 -10.96 -2.39
C PHE A 148 -6.48 -11.19 -0.88
N LEU A 149 -5.49 -10.80 -0.08
CA LEU A 149 -5.54 -10.97 1.38
C LEU A 149 -6.66 -10.14 2.01
N MET A 150 -6.82 -8.87 1.61
CA MET A 150 -7.92 -8.03 2.10
C MET A 150 -9.29 -8.62 1.76
N LEU A 151 -9.47 -9.13 0.54
CA LEU A 151 -10.72 -9.76 0.11
C LEU A 151 -10.97 -11.05 0.91
N LEU A 152 -9.98 -11.92 1.04
CA LEU A 152 -10.07 -13.18 1.78
C LEU A 152 -10.45 -12.94 3.26
N PHE A 153 -9.66 -12.13 3.97
CA PHE A 153 -9.91 -11.86 5.38
C PHE A 153 -11.14 -10.97 5.62
N GLY A 154 -11.47 -10.09 4.68
CA GLY A 154 -12.71 -9.33 4.67
C GLY A 154 -13.94 -10.24 4.59
N CYS A 155 -13.97 -11.15 3.62
CA CYS A 155 -15.03 -12.15 3.46
C CYS A 155 -15.15 -13.06 4.69
N MET A 156 -14.03 -13.56 5.22
CA MET A 156 -14.05 -14.39 6.44
C MET A 156 -14.56 -13.61 7.67
N THR A 157 -14.24 -12.32 7.79
CA THR A 157 -14.76 -11.47 8.86
C THR A 157 -16.28 -11.33 8.76
N ILE A 158 -16.82 -11.12 7.55
CA ILE A 158 -18.27 -11.04 7.32
C ILE A 158 -18.94 -12.37 7.67
N TYR A 159 -18.38 -13.49 7.21
CA TYR A 159 -18.90 -14.84 7.49
C TYR A 159 -18.97 -15.11 9.00
N ASN A 160 -17.92 -14.79 9.75
CA ASN A 160 -17.88 -14.99 11.19
C ASN A 160 -18.87 -14.08 11.93
N ILE A 161 -19.15 -12.88 11.45
CA ILE A 161 -20.05 -11.91 12.12
C ILE A 161 -21.53 -12.22 11.87
N GLN A 162 -21.89 -12.78 10.70
CA GLN A 162 -23.28 -13.11 10.34
C GLN A 162 -24.07 -13.92 11.40
N PRO A 163 -23.54 -15.01 11.99
CA PRO A 163 -24.28 -15.78 12.99
C PRO A 163 -24.47 -15.01 14.31
N TYR A 164 -23.46 -14.28 14.78
CA TYR A 164 -23.56 -13.48 16.01
C TYR A 164 -24.46 -12.25 15.84
N ARG A 165 -24.61 -11.74 14.62
CA ARG A 165 -25.49 -10.61 14.28
C ARG A 165 -26.98 -10.93 14.49
N ARG A 166 -27.38 -12.20 14.44
CA ARG A 166 -28.75 -12.63 14.76
C ARG A 166 -29.03 -12.73 16.27
N MET A 167 -28.00 -12.93 17.10
CA MET A 167 -28.14 -13.07 18.56
C MET A 167 -27.85 -11.77 19.34
N ALA A 168 -27.05 -10.85 18.79
CA ALA A 168 -26.55 -9.67 19.52
C ALA A 168 -27.44 -8.41 19.41
N LEU A 169 -28.75 -8.54 19.67
CA LEU A 169 -29.68 -7.40 19.74
C LEU A 169 -29.38 -6.43 20.92
N THR A 170 -28.54 -6.83 21.88
CA THR A 170 -28.31 -6.10 23.14
C THR A 170 -27.04 -5.25 23.23
N LEU A 171 -26.12 -5.28 22.24
CA LEU A 171 -24.91 -4.44 22.21
C LEU A 171 -24.91 -3.43 21.05
N SER A 172 -25.85 -2.48 21.09
CA SER A 172 -26.08 -1.44 20.08
C SER A 172 -24.83 -0.57 19.78
N ASN A 173 -24.07 -0.17 20.80
CA ASN A 173 -23.06 0.89 20.64
C ASN A 173 -21.76 0.44 19.91
N ASN A 174 -21.35 -0.83 20.04
CA ASN A 174 -20.19 -1.35 19.30
C ASN A 174 -20.53 -1.71 17.85
N ARG A 175 -21.81 -1.97 17.54
CA ARG A 175 -22.24 -2.37 16.20
C ARG A 175 -22.03 -1.27 15.15
N ARG A 176 -22.23 0.00 15.52
CA ARG A 176 -22.01 1.14 14.62
C ARG A 176 -20.54 1.27 14.22
N THR A 177 -19.63 1.21 15.20
CA THR A 177 -18.19 1.31 14.96
C THR A 177 -17.68 0.15 14.10
N GLU A 178 -18.07 -1.09 14.39
CA GLU A 178 -17.66 -2.27 13.61
C GLU A 178 -18.15 -2.18 12.15
N ASN A 179 -19.40 -1.78 11.92
CA ASN A 179 -19.94 -1.58 10.58
C ASN A 179 -19.24 -0.46 9.80
N GLN A 180 -18.94 0.67 10.46
CA GLN A 180 -18.15 1.75 9.86
C GLN A 180 -16.78 1.25 9.43
N LEU A 181 -16.12 0.47 10.29
CA LEU A 181 -14.81 -0.08 10.04
C LEU A 181 -14.81 -1.08 8.87
N ILE A 182 -15.82 -1.95 8.78
CA ILE A 182 -15.97 -2.89 7.66
C ILE A 182 -16.25 -2.14 6.36
N ARG A 183 -17.12 -1.12 6.40
CA ARG A 183 -17.40 -0.27 5.24
C ARG A 183 -16.12 0.45 4.76
N MET A 184 -15.31 0.96 5.69
CA MET A 184 -14.01 1.57 5.38
C MET A 184 -13.09 0.58 4.66
N LEU A 185 -12.97 -0.66 5.16
CA LEU A 185 -12.16 -1.70 4.49
C LEU A 185 -12.67 -2.02 3.08
N LEU A 186 -13.98 -2.16 2.88
CA LEU A 186 -14.55 -2.45 1.56
C LEU A 186 -14.31 -1.32 0.57
N VAL A 187 -14.49 -0.06 1.02
CA VAL A 187 -14.16 1.12 0.22
C VAL A 187 -12.68 1.09 -0.14
N GLN A 188 -11.81 0.79 0.83
CA GLN A 188 -10.37 0.74 0.60
C GLN A 188 -9.96 -0.34 -0.40
N VAL A 189 -10.57 -1.53 -0.36
CA VAL A 189 -10.37 -2.58 -1.38
C VAL A 189 -10.86 -2.11 -2.75
N GLY A 190 -12.02 -1.46 -2.82
CA GLY A 190 -12.54 -0.91 -4.07
C GLY A 190 -11.61 0.15 -4.68
N VAL A 191 -11.12 1.07 -3.84
CA VAL A 191 -10.14 2.10 -4.20
C VAL A 191 -8.83 1.45 -4.68
N GLN A 192 -8.35 0.41 -4.00
CA GLN A 192 -7.17 -0.35 -4.40
C GLN A 192 -7.33 -0.94 -5.81
N LEU A 193 -8.45 -1.62 -6.06
CA LEU A 193 -8.72 -2.28 -7.34
C LEU A 193 -8.92 -1.27 -8.47
N LEU A 194 -9.57 -0.14 -8.21
CA LEU A 194 -9.86 0.87 -9.23
C LEU A 194 -8.64 1.76 -9.55
N LEU A 195 -7.77 2.04 -8.58
CA LEU A 195 -6.73 3.07 -8.73
C LEU A 195 -5.32 2.49 -8.75
N ILE A 196 -5.02 1.49 -7.93
CA ILE A 196 -3.66 0.94 -7.78
C ILE A 196 -3.39 -0.14 -8.82
N LEU A 197 -4.41 -0.95 -9.14
CA LEU A 197 -4.27 -2.01 -10.14
C LEU A 197 -3.98 -1.48 -11.55
N PRO A 198 -4.68 -0.45 -12.08
CA PRO A 198 -4.35 0.09 -13.40
C PRO A 198 -2.97 0.73 -13.45
N LEU A 199 -2.59 1.48 -12.42
CA LEU A 199 -1.27 2.13 -12.36
C LEU A 199 -0.14 1.10 -12.33
N SER A 200 -0.28 0.07 -11.49
CA SER A 200 0.70 -1.01 -11.40
C SER A 200 0.77 -1.83 -12.69
N ALA A 201 -0.35 -2.08 -13.36
CA ALA A 201 -0.39 -2.73 -14.67
C ALA A 201 0.30 -1.89 -15.77
N VAL A 202 0.10 -0.56 -15.77
CA VAL A 202 0.80 0.35 -16.70
C VAL A 202 2.30 0.35 -16.45
N ASN A 203 2.74 0.44 -15.20
CA ASN A 203 4.17 0.37 -14.86
C ASN A 203 4.77 -0.97 -15.30
N LEU A 204 4.04 -2.08 -15.15
CA LEU A 204 4.47 -3.39 -15.63
C LEU A 204 4.60 -3.41 -17.15
N LEU A 205 3.62 -2.89 -17.90
CA LEU A 205 3.66 -2.83 -19.37
C LEU A 205 4.83 -1.99 -19.89
N LEU A 206 5.13 -0.88 -19.23
CA LEU A 206 6.28 -0.02 -19.58
C LEU A 206 7.63 -0.73 -19.39
N SER A 207 7.73 -1.73 -18.51
CA SER A 207 8.94 -2.55 -18.35
C SER A 207 9.14 -3.57 -19.49
N PHE A 208 8.16 -3.73 -20.40
CA PHE A 208 8.24 -4.61 -21.57
C PHE A 208 8.19 -3.81 -22.90
N PRO A 209 9.25 -3.06 -23.24
CA PRO A 209 9.27 -2.19 -24.43
C PRO A 209 9.13 -2.97 -25.75
N ASN A 210 9.54 -4.24 -25.76
CA ASN A 210 9.45 -5.11 -26.94
C ASN A 210 8.00 -5.52 -27.30
N ILE A 211 7.07 -5.39 -26.36
CA ILE A 211 5.68 -5.85 -26.52
C ILE A 211 4.72 -4.66 -26.75
N TYR A 212 5.03 -3.49 -26.20
CA TYR A 212 4.12 -2.35 -26.19
C TYR A 212 4.83 -1.03 -26.48
N GLN A 213 4.41 -0.33 -27.53
CA GLN A 213 4.83 1.05 -27.82
C GLN A 213 3.79 2.03 -27.25
N PRO A 214 4.16 2.90 -26.29
CA PRO A 214 3.21 3.79 -25.65
C PRO A 214 2.80 4.93 -26.60
N THR A 215 1.49 5.13 -26.75
CA THR A 215 0.90 6.25 -27.51
C THR A 215 0.73 7.50 -26.64
N ALA A 216 0.53 8.69 -27.25
CA ALA A 216 0.32 9.92 -26.49
C ALA A 216 -0.90 9.84 -25.53
N ASN A 217 -1.99 9.21 -25.98
CA ASN A 217 -3.19 8.98 -25.16
C ASN A 217 -2.90 8.10 -23.94
N PHE A 218 -1.95 7.17 -24.05
CA PHE A 218 -1.52 6.31 -22.94
C PHE A 218 -0.82 7.12 -21.84
N TYR A 219 0.04 8.07 -22.20
CA TYR A 219 0.72 8.94 -21.23
C TYR A 219 -0.24 9.87 -20.49
N SER A 220 -1.26 10.40 -21.15
CA SER A 220 -2.30 11.21 -20.49
C SER A 220 -3.10 10.39 -19.48
N CYS A 221 -3.49 9.16 -19.84
CA CYS A 221 -4.19 8.24 -18.93
C CYS A 221 -3.30 7.87 -17.74
N TYR A 222 -2.02 7.56 -17.99
CA TYR A 222 -1.04 7.28 -16.95
C TYR A 222 -0.89 8.43 -15.96
N PHE A 223 -0.79 9.67 -16.45
CA PHE A 223 -0.66 10.85 -15.59
C PHE A 223 -1.88 11.03 -14.67
N ILE A 224 -3.09 10.91 -15.23
CA ILE A 224 -4.34 11.00 -14.46
C ILE A 224 -4.39 9.91 -13.38
N CYS A 225 -4.10 8.65 -13.74
CA CYS A 225 -4.04 7.54 -12.79
C CYS A 225 -3.00 7.76 -11.69
N ARG A 226 -1.83 8.33 -12.02
CA ARG A 226 -0.76 8.61 -11.07
C ARG A 226 -1.16 9.69 -10.06
N VAL A 227 -1.79 10.78 -10.50
CA VAL A 227 -2.29 11.82 -9.60
C VAL A 227 -3.36 11.27 -8.67
N ILE A 228 -4.31 10.50 -9.22
CA ILE A 228 -5.38 9.89 -8.43
C ILE A 228 -4.82 8.88 -7.41
N PHE A 229 -3.78 8.13 -7.77
CA PHE A 229 -3.08 7.23 -6.85
C PHE A 229 -2.45 7.98 -5.67
N HIS A 230 -1.70 9.05 -5.91
CA HIS A 230 -1.11 9.85 -4.84
C HIS A 230 -2.18 10.49 -3.94
N MET A 231 -3.30 10.92 -4.52
CA MET A 231 -4.46 11.40 -3.77
C MET A 231 -5.09 10.29 -2.93
N SER A 232 -5.21 9.06 -3.44
CA SER A 232 -5.80 7.94 -2.70
C SER A 232 -5.01 7.57 -1.42
N ILE A 233 -3.68 7.70 -1.47
CA ILE A 233 -2.81 7.50 -0.30
C ILE A 233 -2.92 8.68 0.69
N ALA A 234 -3.26 9.87 0.20
CA ALA A 234 -3.52 11.06 1.00
C ALA A 234 -4.95 11.13 1.58
N THR A 235 -5.86 10.22 1.21
CA THR A 235 -7.26 10.17 1.68
C THR A 235 -7.57 9.21 2.86
N PRO A 236 -6.69 8.86 3.82
CA PRO A 236 -7.13 8.04 4.95
C PRO A 236 -8.01 8.81 5.95
N PHE A 237 -8.42 10.04 5.64
CA PHE A 237 -9.42 10.79 6.39
C PHE A 237 -10.81 10.54 5.79
N PHE A 238 -11.55 9.55 6.32
CA PHE A 238 -12.96 9.61 6.72
C PHE A 238 -13.49 8.24 7.16
#